data_AF-Q9L596-F1
#
_entry.id   AF-Q9L596-F1
#
_cell.length_a   1.000
_cell.length_b   1.000
_cell.length_c   1.000
_cell.angle_alpha   90.00
_cell.angle_beta   90.00
_cell.angle_gamma   90.00
#
_symmetry.space_group_name_H-M   'P 1'
#
loop_
_entity.id
_entity.type
_entity.pdbx_description
1 polymer ?
#
loop_
_entity_poly.entity_id
_entity_poly.type
_entity_poly.pdbx_seq_one_letter_code
_entity_poly.pdbx_strand_id
1 'polypeptide(L)'
;MFGSTGLLLAGILLAPAWQAQGELERGHELYKTHCASCHGDDGKGVQGVKAATLNNEGLLKAASDEYLLTSIRMGRPSLEKNAMPHFDAQKLPDEKVSLIIKNIRSWHPEIPAPVEKGEKVAGDPVKGEAYYKTACAACHGQKGEGGIGAALLDPGFLNSASDEFILHSITSGRPGTNMPPYPDSQDIRNVVSFLRNKQVPYDPAAKKEAGKAESKDKAAADGEKSKN
;
A
#
# COMPACT_ATOMS: atom_id res chain seq x y z
N MET A 1 -32.70 -55.22 10.20
CA MET A 1 -31.61 -54.36 9.66
C MET A 1 -32.25 -53.07 9.14
N PHE A 2 -32.38 -52.04 9.97
CA PHE A 2 -32.88 -50.73 9.55
C PHE A 2 -31.69 -49.78 9.48
N GLY A 3 -31.23 -49.49 8.26
CA GLY A 3 -30.17 -48.53 7.99
C GLY A 3 -30.74 -47.11 8.06
N SER A 4 -30.34 -46.35 9.06
CA SER A 4 -30.59 -44.90 9.13
C SER A 4 -29.40 -44.18 8.51
N THR A 5 -29.54 -43.77 7.25
CA THR A 5 -28.63 -42.84 6.59
C THR A 5 -28.92 -41.43 7.12
N GLY A 6 -28.11 -41.00 8.11
CA GLY A 6 -28.14 -39.64 8.63
C GLY A 6 -27.58 -38.66 7.61
N LEU A 7 -28.44 -37.80 7.06
CA LEU A 7 -28.04 -36.61 6.30
C LEU A 7 -27.45 -35.59 7.29
N LEU A 8 -26.13 -35.42 7.29
CA LEU A 8 -25.47 -34.29 7.94
C LEU A 8 -25.70 -33.04 7.07
N LEU A 9 -26.70 -32.24 7.44
CA LEU A 9 -26.85 -30.88 6.93
C LEU A 9 -25.73 -30.02 7.54
N ALA A 10 -24.66 -29.80 6.78
CA ALA A 10 -23.67 -28.76 7.09
C ALA A 10 -24.33 -27.39 6.89
N GLY A 11 -24.89 -26.84 7.97
CA GLY A 11 -25.47 -25.50 7.97
C GLY A 11 -24.38 -24.44 7.74
N ILE A 12 -24.45 -23.72 6.63
CA ILE A 12 -23.65 -22.53 6.38
C ILE A 12 -24.16 -21.45 7.36
N LEU A 13 -23.44 -21.25 8.46
CA LEU A 13 -23.71 -20.20 9.43
C LEU A 13 -23.30 -18.85 8.84
N LEU A 14 -24.22 -18.19 8.14
CA LEU A 14 -24.11 -16.77 7.82
C LEU A 14 -24.14 -16.00 9.13
N ALA A 15 -23.08 -15.25 9.42
CA ALA A 15 -23.04 -14.39 10.60
C ALA A 15 -24.23 -13.42 10.56
N PRO A 16 -24.98 -13.24 11.66
CA PRO A 16 -26.11 -12.34 11.72
C PRO A 16 -25.68 -10.87 11.51
N ALA A 17 -26.56 -10.06 10.93
CA ALA A 17 -26.28 -8.66 10.55
C ALA A 17 -25.72 -7.80 11.71
N TRP A 18 -26.11 -8.05 12.95
CA TRP A 18 -25.59 -7.34 14.13
C TRP A 18 -24.10 -7.62 14.41
N GLN A 19 -23.60 -8.82 14.07
CA GLN A 19 -22.17 -9.12 14.21
C GLN A 19 -21.36 -8.38 13.15
N ALA A 20 -21.86 -8.35 11.90
CA ALA A 20 -21.22 -7.63 10.82
C ALA A 20 -21.16 -6.12 11.09
N GLN A 21 -22.26 -5.55 11.64
CA GLN A 21 -22.31 -4.17 12.09
C GLN A 21 -21.26 -3.93 13.18
N GLY A 22 -21.30 -4.71 14.27
CA GLY A 22 -20.38 -4.60 15.40
C GLY A 22 -18.89 -4.69 15.03
N GLU A 23 -18.55 -5.42 13.97
CA GLU A 23 -17.19 -5.46 13.41
C GLU A 23 -16.81 -4.17 12.66
N LEU A 24 -17.74 -3.58 11.92
CA LEU A 24 -17.52 -2.32 11.23
C LEU A 24 -17.29 -1.17 12.22
N GLU A 25 -18.08 -1.06 13.30
CA GLU A 25 -17.80 -0.04 14.33
C GLU A 25 -16.42 -0.23 14.96
N ARG A 26 -16.04 -1.47 15.29
CA ARG A 26 -14.71 -1.75 15.85
C ARG A 26 -13.61 -1.41 14.85
N GLY A 27 -13.80 -1.70 13.56
CA GLY A 27 -12.90 -1.32 12.49
C GLY A 27 -12.74 0.18 12.34
N HIS A 28 -13.85 0.92 12.41
CA HIS A 28 -13.86 2.38 12.37
C HIS A 28 -13.11 3.02 13.54
N GLU A 29 -13.31 2.53 14.77
CA GLU A 29 -12.57 3.05 15.93
C GLU A 29 -11.07 2.74 15.88
N LEU A 30 -10.70 1.54 15.41
CA LEU A 30 -9.29 1.20 15.16
C LEU A 30 -8.67 2.10 14.09
N TYR A 31 -9.40 2.36 13.00
CA TYR A 31 -8.96 3.25 11.92
C TYR A 31 -8.77 4.69 12.41
N LYS A 32 -9.73 5.23 13.16
CA LYS A 32 -9.60 6.56 13.78
C LYS A 32 -8.38 6.68 14.68
N THR A 33 -8.13 5.65 15.49
CA THR A 33 -7.03 5.64 16.46
C THR A 33 -5.65 5.59 15.78
N HIS A 34 -5.53 4.87 14.66
CA HIS A 34 -4.23 4.52 14.09
C HIS A 34 -3.93 5.15 12.72
N CYS A 35 -4.94 5.58 11.97
CA CYS A 35 -4.81 5.90 10.55
C CYS A 35 -5.33 7.30 10.18
N ALA A 36 -6.44 7.74 10.80
CA ALA A 36 -7.16 8.94 10.38
C ALA A 36 -6.35 10.24 10.48
N SER A 37 -5.38 10.31 11.41
CA SER A 37 -4.51 11.49 11.54
C SER A 37 -3.69 11.80 10.28
N CYS A 38 -3.42 10.79 9.45
CA CYS A 38 -2.73 10.95 8.17
C CYS A 38 -3.68 10.78 6.97
N HIS A 39 -4.59 9.80 7.05
CA HIS A 39 -5.44 9.41 5.93
C HIS A 39 -6.83 10.07 5.92
N GLY A 40 -7.16 10.88 6.93
CA GLY A 40 -8.48 11.51 7.12
C GLY A 40 -9.51 10.52 7.68
N ASP A 41 -10.53 11.01 8.37
CA ASP A 41 -11.57 10.16 8.98
C ASP A 41 -12.34 9.32 7.95
N ASP A 42 -12.47 9.84 6.72
CA ASP A 42 -13.15 9.19 5.60
C ASP A 42 -12.19 8.66 4.52
N GLY A 43 -10.89 8.63 4.79
CA GLY A 43 -9.89 8.13 3.85
C GLY A 43 -9.52 9.08 2.71
N LYS A 44 -10.03 10.32 2.67
CA LYS A 44 -9.72 11.30 1.61
C LYS A 44 -8.36 11.98 1.75
N GLY A 45 -7.62 11.67 2.80
CA GLY A 45 -6.35 12.33 3.14
C GLY A 45 -6.56 13.62 3.94
N VAL A 46 -5.46 14.09 4.53
CA VAL A 46 -5.40 15.36 5.27
C VAL A 46 -4.55 16.35 4.48
N GLN A 47 -4.99 17.61 4.38
CA GLN A 47 -4.26 18.63 3.65
C GLN A 47 -2.83 18.80 4.21
N GLY A 48 -1.84 18.77 3.32
CA GLY A 48 -0.42 18.88 3.68
C GLY A 48 0.21 17.58 4.16
N VAL A 49 -0.57 16.50 4.32
CA VAL A 49 -0.05 15.16 4.59
C VAL A 49 0.00 14.36 3.30
N LYS A 50 1.19 13.88 2.91
CA LYS A 50 1.40 13.04 1.72
C LYS A 50 1.00 11.58 1.98
N ALA A 51 -0.25 11.36 2.36
CA ALA A 51 -0.82 10.04 2.54
C ALA A 51 -1.66 9.63 1.33
N ALA A 52 -1.76 8.33 1.06
CA ALA A 52 -2.66 7.83 0.02
C ALA A 52 -4.13 8.09 0.42
N THR A 53 -4.93 8.50 -0.55
CA THR A 53 -6.40 8.55 -0.43
C THR A 53 -6.95 7.12 -0.43
N LEU A 54 -7.26 6.60 0.76
CA LEU A 54 -7.62 5.19 0.96
C LEU A 54 -9.01 4.84 0.45
N ASN A 55 -9.92 5.81 0.41
CA ASN A 55 -11.26 5.63 -0.17
C ASN A 55 -11.30 5.85 -1.68
N ASN A 56 -10.15 5.89 -2.35
CA ASN A 56 -10.13 6.10 -3.80
C ASN A 56 -10.59 4.83 -4.55
N GLU A 57 -11.59 4.97 -5.41
CA GLU A 57 -12.10 3.87 -6.25
C GLU A 57 -11.00 3.16 -7.05
N GLY A 58 -10.08 3.92 -7.68
CA GLY A 58 -8.96 3.36 -8.43
C GLY A 58 -7.99 2.57 -7.56
N LEU A 59 -7.77 3.00 -6.31
CA LEU A 59 -7.01 2.21 -5.33
C LEU A 59 -7.74 0.91 -5.00
N LEU A 60 -9.02 0.98 -4.63
CA LEU A 60 -9.75 -0.18 -4.11
C LEU A 60 -10.01 -1.25 -5.17
N LYS A 61 -10.08 -0.86 -6.45
CA LYS A 61 -10.12 -1.80 -7.59
C LYS A 61 -8.82 -2.58 -7.78
N ALA A 62 -7.68 -1.96 -7.48
CA ALA A 62 -6.35 -2.58 -7.65
C ALA A 62 -5.86 -3.29 -6.39
N ALA A 63 -6.14 -2.75 -5.21
CA ALA A 63 -5.67 -3.22 -3.92
C ALA A 63 -6.42 -4.48 -3.48
N SER A 64 -5.73 -5.62 -3.35
CA SER A 64 -6.25 -6.79 -2.65
C SER A 64 -6.26 -6.59 -1.14
N ASP A 65 -6.98 -7.44 -0.40
CA ASP A 65 -6.93 -7.39 1.07
C ASP A 65 -5.54 -7.79 1.59
N GLU A 66 -4.85 -8.71 0.90
CA GLU A 66 -3.46 -9.04 1.19
C GLU A 66 -2.57 -7.81 1.00
N TYR A 67 -2.67 -7.11 -0.13
CA TYR A 67 -1.92 -5.87 -0.36
C TYR A 67 -2.12 -4.85 0.77
N LEU A 68 -3.37 -4.63 1.21
CA LEU A 68 -3.68 -3.71 2.29
C LEU A 68 -3.08 -4.17 3.62
N LEU A 69 -3.19 -5.46 3.94
CA LEU A 69 -2.62 -6.05 5.15
C LEU A 69 -1.09 -5.93 5.15
N THR A 70 -0.43 -6.39 4.09
CA THR A 70 1.04 -6.34 3.96
C THR A 70 1.53 -4.90 3.96
N SER A 71 0.81 -3.96 3.32
CA SER A 71 1.13 -2.53 3.35
C SER A 71 1.05 -1.95 4.76
N ILE A 72 0.06 -2.34 5.58
CA ILE A 72 -0.04 -1.93 6.98
C ILE A 72 1.11 -2.53 7.79
N ARG A 73 1.45 -3.80 7.57
CA ARG A 73 2.57 -4.45 8.27
C ARG A 73 3.88 -3.77 7.95
N MET A 74 4.25 -3.68 6.67
CA MET A 74 5.55 -3.15 6.24
C MET A 74 5.64 -1.62 6.33
N GLY A 75 4.50 -0.93 6.34
CA GLY A 75 4.47 0.52 6.15
C GLY A 75 5.11 0.92 4.83
N ARG A 76 5.61 2.16 4.78
CA ARG A 76 6.41 2.68 3.67
C ARG A 76 7.66 3.31 4.26
N PRO A 77 8.77 2.58 4.38
CA PRO A 77 9.99 3.04 5.02
C PRO A 77 10.77 4.13 4.25
N SER A 78 10.14 4.90 3.36
CA SER A 78 10.80 5.92 2.55
C SER A 78 11.46 7.01 3.39
N LEU A 79 12.41 7.71 2.77
CA LEU A 79 13.14 8.84 3.36
C LEU A 79 12.27 10.10 3.53
N GLU A 80 10.99 10.05 3.15
CA GLU A 80 10.08 11.18 3.30
C GLU A 80 9.69 11.39 4.78
N LYS A 81 9.52 12.66 5.16
CA LYS A 81 8.90 13.00 6.44
C LYS A 81 7.46 12.47 6.48
N ASN A 82 7.03 11.96 7.62
CA ASN A 82 5.70 11.34 7.83
C ASN A 82 5.44 10.08 6.98
N ALA A 83 6.51 9.39 6.57
CA ALA A 83 6.41 8.12 5.90
C ALA A 83 5.61 7.10 6.73
N MET A 84 4.73 6.34 6.06
CA MET A 84 3.82 5.39 6.73
C MET A 84 4.63 4.42 7.62
N PRO A 85 4.31 4.34 8.93
CA PRO A 85 5.06 3.50 9.85
C PRO A 85 4.75 2.01 9.64
N HIS A 86 5.67 1.16 10.08
CA HIS A 86 5.42 -0.27 10.24
C HIS A 86 4.49 -0.51 11.45
N PHE A 87 3.45 -1.31 11.27
CA PHE A 87 2.52 -1.68 12.34
C PHE A 87 2.78 -3.09 12.86
N ASP A 88 3.39 -3.14 14.05
CA ASP A 88 3.80 -4.37 14.73
C ASP A 88 2.60 -5.27 15.08
N ALA A 89 2.69 -6.55 14.69
CA ALA A 89 1.63 -7.53 14.88
C ALA A 89 1.36 -7.89 16.36
N GLN A 90 2.31 -7.66 17.28
CA GLN A 90 2.07 -7.85 18.71
C GLN A 90 1.17 -6.73 19.27
N LYS A 91 1.31 -5.51 18.75
CA LYS A 91 0.52 -4.35 19.18
C LYS A 91 -0.82 -4.22 18.44
N LEU A 92 -0.80 -4.50 17.15
CA LEU A 92 -1.97 -4.46 16.27
C LEU A 92 -2.07 -5.78 15.47
N PRO A 93 -2.60 -6.87 16.08
CA PRO A 93 -2.71 -8.19 15.44
C PRO A 93 -3.53 -8.19 14.14
N ASP A 94 -3.39 -9.26 13.34
CA ASP A 94 -4.04 -9.38 12.03
C ASP A 94 -5.57 -9.31 12.12
N GLU A 95 -6.19 -9.92 13.13
CA GLU A 95 -7.62 -9.76 13.40
C GLU A 95 -8.07 -8.31 13.63
N LYS A 96 -7.19 -7.43 14.15
CA LYS A 96 -7.53 -5.99 14.25
C LYS A 96 -7.31 -5.27 12.92
N VAL A 97 -6.27 -5.66 12.18
CA VAL A 97 -6.01 -5.10 10.84
C VAL A 97 -7.10 -5.49 9.86
N SER A 98 -7.65 -6.71 9.91
CA SER A 98 -8.77 -7.12 9.07
C SER A 98 -10.02 -6.27 9.33
N LEU A 99 -10.28 -5.85 10.58
CA LEU A 99 -11.35 -4.89 10.90
C LEU A 99 -11.07 -3.49 10.31
N ILE A 100 -9.82 -3.03 10.30
CA ILE A 100 -9.42 -1.78 9.64
C ILE A 100 -9.63 -1.89 8.13
N ILE A 101 -9.24 -3.00 7.50
CA ILE A 101 -9.45 -3.27 6.08
C ILE A 101 -10.95 -3.29 5.77
N LYS A 102 -11.76 -3.94 6.62
CA LYS A 102 -13.22 -3.93 6.50
C LYS A 102 -13.79 -2.51 6.52
N ASN A 103 -13.29 -1.63 7.39
CA ASN A 103 -13.64 -0.21 7.38
C ASN A 103 -13.25 0.47 6.05
N ILE A 104 -12.03 0.25 5.55
CA ILE A 104 -11.57 0.81 4.26
C ILE A 104 -12.48 0.35 3.10
N ARG A 105 -12.86 -0.93 3.08
CA ARG A 105 -13.78 -1.48 2.07
C ARG A 105 -15.20 -0.92 2.19
N SER A 106 -15.63 -0.53 3.38
CA SER A 106 -16.99 -0.03 3.60
C SER A 106 -17.30 1.30 2.90
N TRP A 107 -16.29 2.06 2.46
CA TRP A 107 -16.50 3.28 1.67
C TRP A 107 -16.97 3.01 0.24
N HIS A 108 -16.66 1.83 -0.29
CA HIS A 108 -17.04 1.38 -1.63
C HIS A 108 -17.46 -0.11 -1.60
N PRO A 109 -18.57 -0.45 -0.91
CA PRO A 109 -19.01 -1.83 -0.73
C PRO A 109 -19.39 -2.51 -2.06
N GLU A 110 -19.64 -1.74 -3.12
CA GLU A 110 -19.89 -2.20 -4.47
C GLU A 110 -18.63 -2.70 -5.21
N ILE A 111 -17.43 -2.37 -4.71
CA ILE A 111 -16.16 -2.78 -5.31
C ILE A 111 -15.62 -4.01 -4.56
N PRO A 112 -15.70 -5.21 -5.15
CA PRO A 112 -15.13 -6.39 -4.52
C PRO A 112 -13.60 -6.27 -4.45
N ALA A 113 -13.01 -6.81 -3.39
CA ALA A 113 -11.56 -6.94 -3.31
C ALA A 113 -11.05 -7.82 -4.47
N PRO A 114 -10.05 -7.35 -5.25
CA PRO A 114 -9.45 -8.17 -6.29
C PRO A 114 -8.73 -9.38 -5.68
N VAL A 115 -8.88 -10.52 -6.34
CA VAL A 115 -8.13 -11.74 -6.02
C VAL A 115 -6.86 -11.74 -6.87
N GLU A 116 -5.71 -11.65 -6.22
CA GLU A 116 -4.41 -11.70 -6.90
C GLU A 116 -4.02 -13.15 -7.20
N LYS A 117 -3.42 -13.36 -8.37
CA LYS A 117 -3.02 -14.68 -8.85
C LYS A 117 -1.52 -14.92 -8.69
N GLY A 118 -0.76 -13.87 -8.36
CA GLY A 118 0.70 -13.90 -8.29
C GLY A 118 1.35 -13.95 -9.67
N GLU A 119 0.64 -13.55 -10.72
CA GLU A 119 1.11 -13.52 -12.10
C GLU A 119 2.23 -12.49 -12.27
N LYS A 120 3.40 -12.95 -12.70
CA LYS A 120 4.52 -12.06 -13.01
C LYS A 120 4.34 -11.40 -14.37
N VAL A 121 4.66 -10.12 -14.44
CA VAL A 121 4.62 -9.37 -15.70
C VAL A 121 5.92 -9.59 -16.47
N ALA A 122 5.78 -10.02 -17.73
CA ALA A 122 6.89 -10.14 -18.66
C ALA A 122 7.21 -8.76 -19.29
N GLY A 123 8.45 -8.30 -19.09
CA GLY A 123 8.92 -7.03 -19.62
C GLY A 123 10.44 -6.89 -19.53
N ASP A 124 10.95 -5.84 -20.15
CA ASP A 124 12.36 -5.49 -20.22
C ASP A 124 12.66 -4.33 -19.25
N PRO A 125 13.44 -4.56 -18.16
CA PRO A 125 13.69 -3.53 -17.15
C PRO A 125 14.52 -2.35 -17.67
N VAL A 126 15.34 -2.53 -18.72
CA VAL A 126 16.13 -1.44 -19.31
C VAL A 126 15.23 -0.51 -20.10
N LYS A 127 14.32 -1.06 -20.91
CA LYS A 127 13.29 -0.27 -21.60
C LYS A 127 12.32 0.37 -20.59
N GLY A 128 12.02 -0.34 -19.52
CA GLY A 128 11.17 0.15 -18.42
C GLY A 128 11.76 1.38 -17.75
N GLU A 129 13.05 1.36 -17.44
CA GLU A 129 13.75 2.52 -16.87
C GLU A 129 13.71 3.73 -17.82
N ALA A 130 13.90 3.51 -19.12
CA ALA A 130 13.86 4.57 -20.13
C ALA A 130 12.46 5.21 -20.21
N TYR A 131 11.39 4.42 -20.26
CA TYR A 131 10.01 4.92 -20.30
C TYR A 131 9.61 5.57 -18.97
N TYR A 132 10.02 4.99 -17.83
CA TYR A 132 9.78 5.55 -16.51
C TYR A 132 10.29 7.01 -16.41
N LYS A 133 11.49 7.27 -16.94
CA LYS A 133 12.11 8.61 -16.91
C LYS A 133 11.33 9.66 -17.70
N THR A 134 10.60 9.26 -18.74
CA THR A 134 9.83 10.19 -19.60
C THR A 134 8.39 10.35 -19.14
N ALA A 135 7.77 9.29 -18.61
CA ALA A 135 6.33 9.27 -18.29
C ALA A 135 6.01 9.37 -16.79
N CYS A 136 6.89 8.88 -15.91
CA CYS A 136 6.56 8.68 -14.49
C CYS A 136 7.37 9.60 -13.56
N ALA A 137 8.64 9.84 -13.91
CA ALA A 137 9.61 10.49 -13.04
C ALA A 137 9.27 11.94 -12.67
N ALA A 138 8.47 12.63 -13.49
CA ALA A 138 8.01 14.00 -13.19
C ALA A 138 7.23 14.08 -11.87
N CYS A 139 6.47 13.03 -11.52
CA CYS A 139 5.71 12.97 -10.29
C CYS A 139 6.38 12.07 -9.24
N HIS A 140 6.92 10.93 -9.66
CA HIS A 140 7.44 9.89 -8.76
C HIS A 140 8.94 10.01 -8.47
N GLY A 141 9.60 11.04 -8.99
CA GLY A 141 11.03 11.27 -8.82
C GLY A 141 11.88 10.50 -9.83
N GLN A 142 13.06 11.04 -10.15
CA GLN A 142 13.98 10.49 -11.15
C GLN A 142 14.53 9.11 -10.75
N LYS A 143 14.59 8.84 -9.45
CA LYS A 143 15.00 7.58 -8.85
C LYS A 143 13.82 6.81 -8.24
N GLY A 144 12.57 7.23 -8.47
CA GLY A 144 11.40 6.61 -7.82
C GLY A 144 11.30 6.86 -6.33
N GLU A 145 12.00 7.88 -5.84
CA GLU A 145 12.04 8.32 -4.45
C GLU A 145 10.76 9.03 -4.00
N GLY A 146 9.85 9.32 -4.94
CA GLY A 146 8.62 10.05 -4.71
C GLY A 146 8.76 11.55 -4.94
N GLY A 147 7.81 12.32 -4.42
CA GLY A 147 7.77 13.77 -4.56
C GLY A 147 6.33 14.25 -4.54
N ILE A 148 5.78 14.49 -5.72
CA ILE A 148 4.33 14.75 -5.92
C ILE A 148 3.57 13.43 -5.80
N GLY A 149 4.10 12.37 -6.44
CA GLY A 149 3.61 11.01 -6.34
C GLY A 149 4.31 10.22 -5.23
N ALA A 150 3.79 9.03 -4.95
CA ALA A 150 4.37 8.10 -3.98
C ALA A 150 5.77 7.63 -4.41
N ALA A 151 6.60 7.29 -3.43
CA ALA A 151 7.89 6.63 -3.66
C ALA A 151 7.67 5.21 -4.20
N LEU A 152 7.92 4.99 -5.49
CA LEU A 152 7.67 3.72 -6.17
C LEU A 152 8.79 2.70 -5.97
N LEU A 153 9.99 3.13 -5.56
CA LEU A 153 11.08 2.24 -5.17
C LEU A 153 11.19 2.08 -3.64
N ASP A 154 10.15 2.47 -2.91
CA ASP A 154 10.05 2.20 -1.47
C ASP A 154 10.03 0.67 -1.21
N PRO A 155 10.89 0.14 -0.32
CA PRO A 155 10.92 -1.29 -0.04
C PRO A 155 9.60 -1.82 0.53
N GLY A 156 8.91 -1.08 1.40
CA GLY A 156 7.62 -1.50 1.94
C GLY A 156 6.55 -1.60 0.84
N PHE A 157 6.57 -0.66 -0.11
CA PHE A 157 5.71 -0.70 -1.29
C PHE A 157 6.03 -1.88 -2.21
N LEU A 158 7.27 -2.05 -2.65
CA LEU A 158 7.60 -3.11 -3.62
C LEU A 158 7.46 -4.52 -3.04
N ASN A 159 7.58 -4.69 -1.72
CA ASN A 159 7.36 -5.98 -1.07
C ASN A 159 5.91 -6.24 -0.66
N SER A 160 5.03 -5.22 -0.70
CA SER A 160 3.58 -5.40 -0.50
C SER A 160 2.82 -5.49 -1.82
N ALA A 161 3.22 -4.72 -2.83
CA ALA A 161 2.56 -4.67 -4.12
C ALA A 161 2.89 -5.91 -4.98
N SER A 162 1.88 -6.61 -5.48
CA SER A 162 2.00 -7.61 -6.55
C SER A 162 2.21 -6.95 -7.93
N ASP A 163 2.59 -7.73 -8.94
CA ASP A 163 2.75 -7.20 -10.29
C ASP A 163 1.38 -6.79 -10.85
N GLU A 164 0.33 -7.57 -10.54
CA GLU A 164 -1.05 -7.26 -10.90
C GLU A 164 -1.52 -5.97 -10.26
N PHE A 165 -1.22 -5.73 -8.98
CA PHE A 165 -1.52 -4.47 -8.30
C PHE A 165 -0.88 -3.29 -9.01
N ILE A 166 0.42 -3.39 -9.34
CA ILE A 166 1.16 -2.30 -9.98
C ILE A 166 0.60 -2.05 -11.38
N LEU A 167 0.42 -3.11 -12.18
CA LEU A 167 -0.11 -3.00 -13.53
C LEU A 167 -1.52 -2.39 -13.51
N HIS A 168 -2.42 -2.89 -12.66
CA HIS A 168 -3.79 -2.38 -12.54
C HIS A 168 -3.80 -0.92 -12.04
N SER A 169 -2.96 -0.58 -11.06
CA SER A 169 -2.84 0.79 -10.55
C SER A 169 -2.42 1.77 -11.65
N ILE A 170 -1.52 1.36 -12.55
CA ILE A 170 -1.08 2.18 -13.68
C ILE A 170 -2.20 2.27 -14.73
N THR A 171 -2.87 1.15 -15.03
CA THR A 171 -3.87 1.11 -16.10
C THR A 171 -5.19 1.76 -15.77
N SER A 172 -5.57 1.74 -14.50
CA SER A 172 -6.77 2.43 -14.00
C SER A 172 -6.48 3.85 -13.53
N GLY A 173 -5.22 4.19 -13.28
CA GLY A 173 -4.85 5.43 -12.62
C GLY A 173 -5.49 5.55 -11.23
N ARG A 174 -5.62 6.79 -10.74
CA ARG A 174 -6.32 7.12 -9.50
C ARG A 174 -7.25 8.31 -9.76
N PRO A 175 -8.53 8.06 -10.13
CA PRO A 175 -9.50 9.12 -10.40
C PRO A 175 -9.57 10.14 -9.26
N GLY A 176 -9.68 11.43 -9.59
CA GLY A 176 -9.66 12.50 -8.57
C GLY A 176 -8.28 12.83 -8.01
N THR A 177 -7.20 12.27 -8.56
CA THR A 177 -5.80 12.62 -8.23
C THR A 177 -5.02 12.98 -9.49
N ASN A 178 -3.76 13.39 -9.33
CA ASN A 178 -2.84 13.68 -10.43
C ASN A 178 -2.24 12.43 -11.10
N MET A 179 -2.65 11.20 -10.72
CA MET A 179 -2.19 9.97 -11.37
C MET A 179 -3.22 9.52 -12.43
N PRO A 180 -3.00 9.84 -13.72
CA PRO A 180 -3.91 9.42 -14.79
C PRO A 180 -3.78 7.92 -15.10
N PRO A 181 -4.76 7.32 -15.81
CA PRO A 181 -4.61 5.99 -16.36
C PRO A 181 -3.64 5.98 -17.56
N TYR A 182 -2.91 4.88 -17.72
CA TYR A 182 -2.08 4.59 -18.90
C TYR A 182 -2.54 3.29 -19.56
N PRO A 183 -2.64 3.19 -20.88
CA PRO A 183 -3.10 1.95 -21.52
C PRO A 183 -2.15 0.78 -21.21
N ASP A 184 -2.72 -0.41 -21.00
CA ASP A 184 -1.93 -1.64 -20.92
C ASP A 184 -1.17 -1.82 -22.24
N SER A 185 0.15 -1.83 -22.12
CA SER A 185 1.08 -1.84 -23.23
C SER A 185 2.39 -2.48 -22.79
N GLN A 186 3.22 -2.86 -23.76
CA GLN A 186 4.54 -3.39 -23.45
C GLN A 186 5.41 -2.38 -22.68
N ASP A 187 5.25 -1.08 -22.92
CA ASP A 187 5.98 -0.05 -22.18
C ASP A 187 5.60 -0.02 -20.70
N ILE A 188 4.32 -0.13 -20.37
CA ILE A 188 3.88 -0.24 -18.97
C ILE A 188 4.39 -1.54 -18.35
N ARG A 189 4.35 -2.66 -19.07
CA ARG A 189 4.88 -3.95 -18.58
C ARG A 189 6.39 -3.88 -18.32
N ASN A 190 7.13 -3.19 -19.20
CA ASN A 190 8.55 -2.90 -19.02
C ASN A 190 8.77 -2.07 -17.74
N VAL A 191 7.93 -1.06 -17.45
CA VAL A 191 7.99 -0.28 -16.20
C VAL A 191 7.78 -1.17 -14.98
N VAL A 192 6.81 -2.09 -14.99
CA VAL A 192 6.64 -3.05 -13.89
C VAL A 192 7.90 -3.87 -13.68
N SER A 193 8.49 -4.42 -14.76
CA SER A 193 9.75 -5.17 -14.68
C SER A 193 10.92 -4.32 -14.18
N PHE A 194 10.98 -3.03 -14.55
CA PHE A 194 11.96 -2.08 -14.00
C PHE A 194 11.83 -1.92 -12.49
N LEU A 195 10.61 -1.68 -11.98
CA LEU A 195 10.36 -1.55 -10.55
C LEU A 195 10.77 -2.83 -9.80
N ARG A 196 10.44 -4.01 -10.35
CA ARG A 196 10.88 -5.29 -9.80
C ARG A 196 12.37 -5.50 -9.81
N ASN A 197 13.05 -5.09 -10.87
CA ASN A 197 14.51 -5.17 -10.94
C ASN A 197 15.21 -4.28 -9.90
N LYS A 198 14.54 -3.25 -9.39
CA LYS A 198 15.03 -2.38 -8.31
C LYS A 198 14.55 -2.80 -6.91
N GLN A 199 13.72 -3.84 -6.81
CA GLN A 199 13.20 -4.30 -5.53
C GLN A 199 14.32 -4.84 -4.65
N VAL A 200 14.38 -4.33 -3.42
CA VAL A 200 15.23 -4.87 -2.36
C VAL A 200 14.36 -5.52 -1.29
N PRO A 201 14.86 -6.50 -0.53
CA PRO A 201 14.11 -7.06 0.59
C PRO A 201 13.67 -5.99 1.58
N TYR A 202 12.46 -6.13 2.12
CA TYR A 202 11.98 -5.27 3.19
C TYR A 202 12.71 -5.61 4.50
N ASP A 203 13.25 -4.59 5.17
CA ASP A 203 13.80 -4.69 6.52
C ASP A 203 13.15 -3.64 7.45
N PRO A 204 12.35 -4.05 8.45
CA PRO A 204 11.73 -3.13 9.39
C PRO A 204 12.75 -2.37 10.27
N ALA A 205 14.00 -2.86 10.39
CA ALA A 205 15.07 -2.24 11.17
C ALA A 205 15.84 -1.16 10.40
N ALA A 206 15.85 -1.20 9.06
CA ALA A 206 16.65 -0.30 8.21
C ALA A 206 16.36 1.20 8.43
N LYS A 207 15.12 1.57 8.81
CA LYS A 207 14.75 2.97 9.13
C LYS A 207 15.53 3.53 10.34
N LYS A 208 15.93 2.69 11.30
CA LYS A 208 16.74 3.13 12.46
C LYS A 208 18.17 3.50 12.09
N GLU A 209 18.70 2.91 11.01
CA GLU A 209 20.08 3.11 10.58
C GLU A 209 20.21 4.33 9.67
N ALA A 210 19.27 4.53 8.73
CA ALA A 210 19.24 5.72 7.87
C ALA A 210 19.13 7.03 8.67
N GLY A 211 18.26 7.07 9.70
CA GLY A 211 18.14 8.24 10.60
C GLY A 211 19.38 8.48 11.48
N LYS A 212 20.18 7.44 11.74
CA LYS A 212 21.47 7.58 12.44
C LYS A 212 22.59 8.06 11.51
N ALA A 213 22.57 7.66 10.24
CA ALA A 213 23.53 8.12 9.25
C ALA A 213 23.30 9.62 8.91
N GLU A 214 22.06 10.02 8.63
CA GLU A 214 21.75 11.42 8.31
C GLU A 214 21.98 12.40 9.47
N SER A 215 21.83 11.95 10.72
CA SER A 215 22.12 12.79 11.90
C SER A 215 23.61 12.94 12.17
N LYS A 216 24.43 11.95 11.81
CA LYS A 216 25.90 12.06 11.87
C LYS A 216 26.45 12.97 10.79
N ASP A 217 25.91 12.90 9.57
CA ASP A 217 26.38 13.72 8.45
C ASP A 217 26.01 15.20 8.64
N LYS A 218 24.84 15.51 9.22
CA LYS A 218 24.49 16.88 9.62
C LYS A 218 25.32 17.41 10.78
N ALA A 219 25.61 16.59 11.78
CA ALA A 219 26.49 16.99 12.90
C ALA A 219 27.93 17.27 12.43
N ALA A 220 28.41 16.55 11.41
CA ALA A 220 29.70 16.82 10.78
C ALA A 220 29.68 18.13 9.96
N ALA A 221 28.62 18.39 9.20
CA ALA A 221 28.49 19.60 8.39
C ALA A 221 28.31 20.89 9.21
N ASP A 222 27.59 20.83 10.33
CA ASP A 222 27.37 21.98 11.21
C ASP A 222 28.60 22.28 12.11
N GLY A 223 29.41 21.27 12.41
CA GLY A 223 30.68 21.42 13.12
C GLY A 223 31.78 22.14 12.31
N GLU A 224 31.66 22.17 10.99
CA GLU A 224 32.63 22.82 10.09
C GLU A 224 32.30 24.30 9.84
N LYS A 225 31.03 24.72 10.02
CA LYS A 225 30.61 26.13 9.92
C LYS A 225 30.88 26.98 11.15
N SER A 226 31.32 26.40 12.26
CA SER A 226 31.61 27.09 13.52
C SER A 226 33.08 27.58 13.65
N LYS A 227 33.92 27.37 12.62
CA LYS A 227 35.37 27.65 12.69
C LYS A 227 35.88 28.77 11.77
N ASN A 228 34.99 29.58 11.19
CA ASN A 228 35.36 30.81 10.47
C ASN A 228 34.71 32.04 11.10
#